data_AF-A0A935L8A7-F1
#
_entry.id   AF-A0A935L8A7-F1
#
_cell.length_a   1.000
_cell.length_b   1.000
_cell.length_c   1.000
_cell.angle_alpha   90.00
_cell.angle_beta   90.00
_cell.angle_gamma   90.00
#
_symmetry.space_group_name_H-M   'P 1'
#
loop_
_entity.id
_entity.type
_entity.pdbx_description
1 polymer ?
#
loop_
_entity_poly.entity_id
_entity_poly.type
_entity_poly.pdbx_seq_one_letter_code
_entity_poly.pdbx_strand_id
1 'polypeptide(L)'
;MDFHIAGRETITVPAGTFDCFRIEVRGISRFPGRADVDNYTTRWHAPDRVRWVIAREEIRRTVVAGHVKNLFSNRIELLSFRHG
;
A
#
# COMPACT_ATOMS: atom_id res chain seq x y z
N MET A 1 11.30 -8.12 -2.07
CA MET A 1 10.04 -7.44 -2.42
C MET A 1 10.21 -6.87 -3.81
N ASP A 2 9.16 -6.91 -4.60
CA ASP A 2 9.08 -6.33 -5.94
C ASP A 2 8.32 -5.01 -5.86
N PHE A 3 8.82 -3.98 -6.54
CA PHE A 3 8.23 -2.65 -6.60
C PHE A 3 8.12 -2.22 -8.05
N HIS A 4 6.96 -1.73 -8.46
CA HIS A 4 6.82 -1.11 -9.76
C HIS A 4 5.86 0.09 -9.71
N ILE A 5 6.18 1.11 -10.51
CA ILE A 5 5.27 2.22 -10.76
C ILE A 5 4.25 1.72 -11.78
N ALA A 6 3.02 1.51 -11.33
CA ALA A 6 1.95 0.98 -12.16
C ALA A 6 1.30 2.06 -13.06
N GLY A 7 1.50 3.34 -12.73
CA GLY A 7 1.04 4.46 -13.55
C GLY A 7 0.77 5.73 -12.74
N ARG A 8 0.08 6.68 -13.37
CA ARG A 8 -0.49 7.86 -12.71
C ARG A 8 -1.99 7.66 -12.47
N GLU A 9 -2.46 8.09 -11.32
CA GLU A 9 -3.85 8.02 -10.91
C GLU A 9 -4.22 9.24 -10.06
N THR A 10 -5.34 9.87 -10.38
CA THR A 10 -5.91 10.93 -9.54
C THR A 10 -6.73 10.30 -8.42
N ILE A 11 -6.36 10.56 -7.17
CA ILE A 11 -7.10 10.09 -5.99
C ILE A 11 -7.56 11.25 -5.12
N THR A 12 -8.71 11.07 -4.48
CA THR A 12 -9.26 11.99 -3.49
C THR A 12 -9.19 11.35 -2.10
N VAL A 13 -8.65 12.09 -1.14
CA VAL A 13 -8.56 11.77 0.28
C VAL A 13 -9.05 12.97 1.10
N PRO A 14 -9.21 12.88 2.43
CA PRO A 14 -9.67 14.02 3.21
C PRO A 14 -8.78 15.27 3.11
N ALA A 15 -7.47 15.11 2.87
CA ALA A 15 -6.55 16.23 2.63
C ALA A 15 -6.71 16.93 1.25
N GLY A 16 -7.55 16.39 0.36
CA GLY A 16 -7.79 16.91 -0.99
C GLY A 16 -7.61 15.88 -2.10
N THR A 17 -7.52 16.38 -3.33
CA THR A 17 -7.35 15.56 -4.54
C THR A 17 -5.95 15.74 -5.12
N PHE A 18 -5.30 14.64 -5.48
CA PHE A 18 -3.91 14.60 -5.89
C PHE A 18 -3.75 13.71 -7.13
N ASP A 19 -2.99 14.20 -8.11
CA ASP A 19 -2.45 13.36 -9.18
C ASP A 19 -1.20 12.63 -8.65
N CYS A 20 -1.30 11.31 -8.53
CA CYS A 20 -0.33 10.49 -7.83
C CYS A 20 0.31 9.46 -8.75
N PHE A 21 1.57 9.13 -8.49
CA PHE A 21 2.14 7.86 -8.91
C PHE A 21 1.54 6.72 -8.07
N ARG A 22 0.96 5.73 -8.74
CA ARG A 22 0.52 4.49 -8.12
C ARG A 22 1.66 3.49 -8.15
N ILE A 23 2.12 3.08 -6.97
CA ILE A 23 3.20 2.12 -6.80
C ILE A 23 2.61 0.84 -6.23
N GLU A 24 2.79 -0.26 -6.94
CA GLU A 24 2.44 -1.59 -6.45
C GLU A 24 3.68 -2.27 -5.86
N VAL A 25 3.49 -2.89 -4.71
CA VAL A 25 4.52 -3.63 -3.98
C VAL A 25 4.02 -5.03 -3.68
N ARG A 26 4.83 -6.03 -4.03
CA ARG A 26 4.55 -7.44 -3.72
C ARG A 26 5.72 -8.04 -2.96
N GLY A 27 5.45 -8.82 -1.93
CA GLY A 27 6.51 -9.40 -1.11
C GLY A 27 6.05 -10.55 -0.25
N ILE A 28 6.98 -11.39 0.16
CA ILE A 28 6.73 -12.49 1.08
C ILE A 28 7.48 -12.20 2.37
N SER A 29 6.77 -12.18 3.50
CA SER A 29 7.36 -12.16 4.83
C SER A 29 7.52 -13.59 5.32
N ARG A 30 8.76 -13.98 5.60
CA ARG A 30 9.10 -15.31 6.13
C ARG A 30 9.45 -15.20 7.60
N PHE A 31 8.76 -15.96 8.43
CA PHE A 31 9.02 -16.02 9.87
C PHE A 31 9.25 -17.48 10.27
N PRO A 32 10.37 -17.81 10.96
CA PRO A 32 10.62 -19.16 11.43
C PRO A 32 9.44 -19.71 12.25
N GLY A 33 9.00 -20.93 11.94
CA GLY A 33 7.90 -21.60 12.64
C GLY A 33 6.50 -21.04 12.34
N ARG A 34 6.33 -20.17 11.34
CA ARG A 34 5.03 -19.66 10.89
C ARG A 34 4.89 -19.84 9.38
N ALA A 35 3.65 -19.88 8.90
CA ALA A 35 3.37 -19.89 7.47
C ALA A 35 3.85 -18.58 6.83
N ASP A 36 4.34 -18.66 5.59
CA ASP A 36 4.71 -17.50 4.80
C ASP A 36 3.50 -16.57 4.62
N VAL A 37 3.77 -15.27 4.67
CA VAL A 37 2.75 -14.22 4.51
C VAL A 37 3.03 -13.44 3.23
N ASP A 38 2.14 -13.54 2.27
CA ASP A 38 2.12 -12.69 1.10
C ASP A 38 1.63 -11.30 1.50
N ASN A 39 2.35 -10.28 1.09
CA ASN A 39 2.04 -8.87 1.31
C ASN A 39 1.86 -8.20 -0.05
N TYR A 40 0.72 -7.56 -0.22
CA TYR A 40 0.40 -6.70 -1.35
C TYR A 40 0.18 -5.30 -0.80
N THR A 41 0.85 -4.31 -1.35
CA THR A 41 0.68 -2.92 -0.94
C THR A 41 0.56 -2.04 -2.17
N THR A 42 -0.48 -1.21 -2.20
CA THR A 42 -0.59 -0.11 -3.18
C THR A 42 -0.30 1.19 -2.44
N ARG A 43 0.57 2.03 -3.00
CA ARG A 43 0.93 3.35 -2.44
C ARG A 43 0.69 4.41 -3.49
N TRP A 44 0.09 5.52 -3.08
CA TRP A 44 -0.11 6.69 -3.92
C TRP A 44 0.78 7.83 -3.44
N HIS A 45 1.67 8.31 -4.31
CA HIS A 45 2.61 9.37 -4.00
C HIS A 45 2.44 10.57 -4.94
N ALA A 46 2.36 11.77 -4.37
CA ALA A 46 2.41 13.03 -5.11
C ALA A 46 3.61 13.86 -4.60
N PRO A 47 4.86 13.48 -4.95
CA PRO A 47 6.07 14.04 -4.35
C PRO A 47 6.23 15.55 -4.57
N ASP A 48 5.65 16.09 -5.64
CA ASP A 48 5.65 17.52 -5.95
C ASP A 48 4.75 18.34 -5.01
N ARG A 49 3.91 17.68 -4.21
CA ARG A 49 2.95 18.28 -3.29
C ARG A 49 3.21 17.89 -1.84
N VAL A 50 3.44 16.60 -1.60
CA VAL A 50 3.55 16.00 -0.27
C VAL A 50 4.69 14.99 -0.26
N ARG A 51 5.62 15.13 0.70
CA ARG A 51 6.73 14.18 0.88
C ARG A 51 6.27 12.79 1.30
N TRP A 52 5.16 12.71 2.04
CA TRP A 52 4.55 11.47 2.52
C TRP A 52 3.56 10.87 1.52
N VAL A 53 3.15 9.63 1.78
CA VAL A 53 2.17 8.92 0.97
C VAL A 53 0.79 9.60 1.10
N ILE A 54 0.08 9.77 -0.01
CA ILE A 54 -1.28 10.32 -0.04
C ILE A 54 -2.28 9.27 0.45
N ALA A 55 -2.13 8.02 0.01
CA ALA A 55 -2.88 6.88 0.51
C ALA A 55 -2.04 5.61 0.43
N ARG A 56 -2.34 4.64 1.28
CA ARG A 56 -1.76 3.30 1.21
C ARG A 56 -2.81 2.26 1.52
N GLU A 57 -2.87 1.25 0.67
CA GLU A 57 -3.63 0.03 0.91
C GLU A 57 -2.66 -1.12 1.17
N GLU A 58 -2.97 -1.96 2.14
CA GLU A 58 -2.20 -3.17 2.41
C GLU A 58 -3.12 -4.36 2.62
N ILE A 59 -2.79 -5.46 1.94
CA ILE A 59 -3.44 -6.75 2.07
C ILE A 59 -2.37 -7.76 2.44
N ARG A 60 -2.59 -8.51 3.52
CA ARG A 60 -1.75 -9.64 3.91
C ARG A 60 -2.53 -10.94 3.85
N ARG A 61 -1.96 -11.94 3.19
CA ARG A 61 -2.54 -13.27 3.01
C ARG A 61 -1.55 -14.34 3.42
N THR A 62 -2.06 -15.48 3.83
CA THR A 62 -1.24 -16.68 4.03
C THR A 62 -2.00 -17.89 3.48
N VAL A 63 -1.29 -18.98 3.21
CA VAL A 63 -1.87 -20.25 2.81
C VAL A 63 -1.68 -21.25 3.95
N VAL A 64 -2.78 -21.80 4.47
CA VAL A 64 -2.77 -22.81 5.52
C VAL A 64 -3.54 -24.01 5.02
N ALA A 65 -2.88 -25.18 4.97
CA ALA A 65 -3.46 -26.43 4.47
C ALA A 65 -4.14 -26.28 3.08
N GLY A 66 -3.52 -25.50 2.18
CA GLY A 66 -4.05 -25.25 0.83
C GLY A 66 -5.13 -24.17 0.74
N HIS A 67 -5.58 -23.60 1.87
CA HIS A 67 -6.59 -22.54 1.88
C HIS A 67 -5.97 -21.15 2.08
N VAL A 68 -6.38 -20.20 1.25
CA VAL A 68 -6.00 -18.78 1.39
C VAL A 68 -6.75 -18.16 2.56
N LYS A 69 -6.01 -17.59 3.51
CA LYS A 69 -6.54 -16.83 4.64
C LYS A 69 -6.11 -15.37 4.53
N ASN A 70 -7.08 -14.45 4.52
CA ASN A 70 -6.81 -13.02 4.68
C ASN A 70 -6.47 -12.75 6.15
N LEU A 71 -5.26 -12.26 6.41
CA LEU A 71 -4.80 -11.91 7.75
C LEU A 71 -5.08 -10.45 8.10
N PHE A 72 -4.98 -9.57 7.09
CA PHE A 72 -5.06 -8.14 7.27
C PHE A 72 -5.49 -7.47 5.97
N SER A 73 -6.31 -6.44 6.08
CA SER A 73 -6.66 -5.53 4.99
C SER A 73 -6.89 -4.15 5.59
N ASN A 74 -6.16 -3.14 5.14
CA ASN A 74 -6.41 -1.77 5.54
C ASN A 74 -6.18 -0.77 4.40
N ARG A 75 -6.73 0.42 4.59
CA ARG A 75 -6.41 1.62 3.85
C ARG A 75 -6.14 2.74 4.85
N ILE A 76 -5.03 3.46 4.64
CA ILE A 76 -4.73 4.70 5.34
C ILE A 76 -4.70 5.84 4.33
N GLU A 77 -5.17 7.00 4.74
CA GLU A 77 -5.30 8.18 3.88
C GLU A 77 -4.75 9.41 4.56
N LEU A 78 -4.19 10.32 3.77
CA LEU A 78 -3.73 11.60 4.27
C LEU A 78 -4.94 12.45 4.69
N LEU A 79 -4.99 12.79 5.97
CA LEU A 79 -6.07 13.60 6.53
C LEU A 79 -5.82 15.10 6.36
N SER A 80 -4.59 15.54 6.58
CA SER A 80 -4.16 16.91 6.39
C SER A 80 -2.63 16.98 6.29
N PHE A 81 -2.11 18.08 5.76
CA PHE A 81 -0.69 18.38 5.72
C PHE A 81 -0.49 19.90 5.66
N ARG A 82 0.71 20.37 6.02
CA ARG A 82 1.09 21.77 5.91
C ARG A 82 2.26 21.88 4.94
N HIS A 83 2.16 22.80 3.99
CA HIS A 83 3.31 23.19 3.17
C HIS A 83 4.26 24.00 4.06
N GLY A 84 5.53 23.61 4.08
CA GLY A 84 6.60 24.36 4.75
C GLY A 84 6.93 25.64 4.02
#